data_AF-A0A949SI40-F1
#
_entry.id   AF-A0A949SI40-F1
#
_cell.length_a   1.000
_cell.length_b   1.000
_cell.length_c   1.000
_cell.angle_alpha   90.00
_cell.angle_beta   90.00
_cell.angle_gamma   90.00
#
_symmetry.space_group_name_H-M   'P 1'
#
loop_
_entity.id
_entity.type
_entity.pdbx_description
1 polymer ?
#
loop_
_entity_poly.entity_id
_entity_poly.type
_entity_poly.pdbx_seq_one_letter_code
_entity_poly.pdbx_strand_id
1 'polypeptide(L)'
;MKLFKLIASRAGQVLFDDRVEAESPREAREQMKALLGMSSLTGVVYAITEIPVDLIQSIVDARLAEAVQRLQSGRPPQRVEDLIRPIAAEVAREQLASLRTAQPASAEPPPSPQRFDAFTSGEAPPEPPPRPRRTPRRPTADGRVVDWSAVRRLYRRTGSLKQTAARFELSVNSVKARCRREGWTHE
;
A
#
# COMPACT_ATOMS: atom_id res chain seq x y z
N MET A 1 -0.33 -27.75 -24.35
CA MET A 1 -1.50 -27.02 -23.82
C MET A 1 -1.02 -26.08 -22.73
N LYS A 2 -1.47 -24.82 -22.75
CA LYS A 2 -1.13 -23.81 -21.74
C LYS A 2 -2.33 -23.58 -20.83
N LEU A 3 -2.07 -23.17 -19.60
CA LEU A 3 -3.13 -22.83 -18.65
C LEU A 3 -3.26 -21.31 -18.56
N PHE A 4 -4.48 -20.79 -18.72
CA PHE A 4 -4.77 -19.37 -18.59
C PHE A 4 -5.69 -19.12 -17.39
N LYS A 5 -5.46 -18.01 -16.68
CA LYS A 5 -6.45 -17.44 -15.75
C LYS A 5 -7.27 -16.39 -16.50
N LEU A 6 -8.58 -16.52 -16.45
CA LEU A 6 -9.51 -15.61 -17.09
C LEU A 6 -10.45 -15.01 -16.05
N ILE A 7 -10.60 -13.69 -16.12
CA ILE A 7 -11.52 -12.93 -15.29
C ILE A 7 -12.32 -12.04 -16.22
N ALA A 8 -13.64 -12.06 -16.12
CA ALA A 8 -14.54 -11.23 -16.91
C ALA A 8 -15.61 -10.60 -16.01
N SER A 9 -15.91 -9.33 -16.25
CA SER A 9 -16.89 -8.56 -15.48
C SER A 9 -17.72 -7.65 -16.39
N ARG A 10 -18.96 -7.41 -15.99
CA ARG A 10 -19.90 -6.49 -16.66
C ARG A 10 -20.65 -5.71 -15.60
N ALA A 11 -20.71 -4.38 -15.75
CA ALA A 11 -21.40 -3.49 -14.82
C ALA A 11 -21.01 -3.71 -13.33
N GLY A 12 -19.75 -4.06 -13.07
CA GLY A 12 -19.24 -4.31 -11.71
C GLY A 12 -19.54 -5.69 -11.13
N GLN A 13 -20.18 -6.58 -11.89
CA GLN A 13 -20.41 -7.97 -11.51
C GLN A 13 -19.42 -8.89 -12.23
N VAL A 14 -18.83 -9.84 -11.50
CA VAL A 14 -17.97 -10.88 -12.06
C VAL A 14 -18.86 -11.91 -12.75
N LEU A 15 -18.69 -12.05 -14.07
CA LEU A 15 -19.40 -13.03 -14.88
C LEU A 15 -18.62 -14.33 -15.04
N PHE A 16 -17.29 -14.23 -15.02
CA PHE A 16 -16.38 -15.35 -15.20
C PHE A 16 -15.14 -15.16 -14.36
N ASP A 17 -14.73 -16.18 -13.63
CA ASP A 17 -13.48 -16.19 -12.87
C ASP A 17 -12.97 -17.63 -12.76
N ASP A 18 -12.32 -18.12 -13.80
CA ASP A 18 -11.88 -19.51 -13.88
C ASP A 18 -10.57 -19.67 -14.65
N ARG A 19 -10.06 -20.90 -14.70
CA ARG A 19 -8.89 -21.28 -15.49
C ARG A 19 -9.33 -22.10 -16.69
N VAL A 20 -8.66 -21.86 -17.82
CA VAL A 20 -8.96 -22.54 -19.08
C VAL A 20 -7.68 -23.04 -19.70
N GLU A 21 -7.70 -24.29 -20.17
CA GLU A 21 -6.62 -24.86 -20.97
C GLU A 21 -6.83 -24.52 -22.44
N ALA A 22 -5.82 -23.93 -23.05
CA ALA A 22 -5.85 -23.53 -24.46
C ALA A 22 -4.42 -23.48 -25.02
N GLU A 23 -4.27 -23.49 -26.34
CA GLU A 23 -2.96 -23.31 -26.98
C GLU A 23 -2.55 -21.84 -27.05
N SER A 24 -3.53 -20.93 -27.09
CA SER A 24 -3.28 -19.50 -27.23
C SER A 24 -4.27 -18.63 -26.43
N PRO A 25 -3.91 -17.38 -26.10
CA PRO A 25 -4.85 -16.44 -25.47
C PRO A 25 -6.11 -16.18 -26.30
N ARG A 26 -6.00 -16.27 -27.64
CA ARG A 26 -7.14 -16.11 -28.54
C ARG A 26 -8.13 -17.26 -28.39
N GLU A 27 -7.63 -18.49 -28.34
CA GLU A 27 -8.47 -19.66 -28.13
C GLU A 27 -9.11 -19.64 -26.72
N ALA A 28 -8.34 -19.27 -25.69
CA ALA A 28 -8.88 -19.08 -24.33
C ALA A 28 -10.03 -18.05 -24.31
N ARG A 29 -9.93 -16.98 -25.10
CA ARG A 29 -11.01 -15.99 -25.26
C ARG A 29 -12.25 -16.60 -25.94
N GLU A 30 -12.07 -17.40 -26.99
CA GLU A 30 -13.16 -18.07 -27.68
C GLU A 30 -13.88 -19.07 -26.77
N GLN A 31 -13.12 -19.85 -26.00
CA GLN A 31 -13.67 -20.76 -24.99
C GLN A 31 -14.43 -19.99 -23.90
N MET A 32 -13.90 -18.87 -23.40
CA MET A 32 -14.62 -18.02 -22.43
C MET A 32 -15.94 -17.48 -22.99
N LYS A 33 -15.98 -17.06 -24.26
CA LYS A 33 -17.23 -16.64 -24.92
C LYS A 33 -18.25 -17.78 -24.97
N ALA A 34 -17.79 -18.98 -25.33
CA ALA A 34 -18.64 -20.17 -25.38
C ALA A 34 -19.19 -20.52 -23.99
N LEU A 35 -18.36 -20.49 -22.95
CA LEU A 35 -18.77 -20.74 -21.56
C LEU A 35 -19.76 -19.69 -21.03
N LEU A 36 -19.60 -18.44 -21.44
CA LEU A 36 -20.54 -17.36 -21.11
C LEU A 36 -21.83 -17.40 -21.94
N GLY A 37 -21.91 -18.24 -22.97
CA GLY A 37 -23.05 -18.28 -23.91
C GLY A 37 -23.20 -16.99 -24.71
N MET A 38 -22.12 -16.24 -24.92
CA MET A 38 -22.15 -14.93 -25.58
C MET A 38 -21.55 -14.99 -26.98
N SER A 39 -22.20 -14.36 -27.96
CA SER A 39 -21.65 -14.19 -29.31
C SER A 39 -20.53 -13.14 -29.37
N SER A 40 -20.55 -12.16 -28.46
CA SER A 40 -19.55 -11.10 -28.33
C SER A 40 -19.29 -10.73 -26.87
N LEU A 41 -18.05 -10.27 -26.59
CA LEU A 41 -17.64 -9.72 -25.29
C LEU A 41 -17.80 -8.19 -25.22
N THR A 42 -18.55 -7.57 -26.14
CA THR A 42 -18.82 -6.13 -26.11
C THR A 42 -19.47 -5.74 -24.78
N GLY A 43 -18.89 -4.76 -24.08
CA GLY A 43 -19.36 -4.33 -22.75
C GLY A 43 -18.91 -5.21 -21.59
N VAL A 44 -18.09 -6.24 -21.85
CA VAL A 44 -17.43 -7.07 -20.82
C VAL A 44 -15.98 -6.63 -20.70
N VAL A 45 -15.56 -6.28 -19.49
CA VAL A 45 -14.15 -6.03 -19.16
C VAL A 45 -13.54 -7.36 -18.74
N TYR A 46 -12.52 -7.82 -19.44
CA TYR A 46 -11.88 -9.09 -19.16
C TYR A 46 -10.35 -9.03 -19.20
N ALA A 47 -9.72 -9.96 -18.49
CA ALA A 47 -8.28 -10.19 -18.49
C ALA A 47 -7.99 -11.67 -18.74
N ILE A 48 -6.97 -11.94 -19.55
CA ILE A 48 -6.49 -13.29 -19.87
C ILE A 48 -5.00 -13.30 -19.56
N THR A 49 -4.59 -14.14 -18.62
CA THR A 49 -3.20 -14.22 -18.15
C THR A 49 -2.70 -15.66 -18.27
N GLU A 50 -1.55 -15.85 -18.91
CA GLU A 50 -0.90 -17.17 -18.97
C GLU A 50 -0.32 -17.54 -17.61
N ILE A 51 -0.58 -18.76 -17.16
CA ILE A 51 0.02 -19.34 -15.96
C ILE A 51 1.24 -20.15 -16.41
N PRO A 52 2.47 -19.77 -16.00
CA PRO A 52 3.69 -20.46 -16.41
C PRO A 52 3.88 -21.76 -15.61
N VAL A 53 3.07 -22.78 -15.91
CA VAL A 53 3.03 -24.05 -15.16
C VAL A 53 4.39 -24.74 -15.17
N ASP A 54 5.07 -24.78 -16.32
CA ASP A 54 6.38 -25.44 -16.45
C ASP A 54 7.43 -24.82 -15.53
N LEU A 55 7.43 -23.48 -15.43
CA LEU A 55 8.32 -22.77 -14.51
C LEU A 55 7.98 -23.12 -13.06
N ILE A 56 6.69 -23.12 -12.71
CA ILE A 56 6.24 -23.47 -11.35
C ILE A 56 6.66 -24.90 -11.00
N GLN A 57 6.47 -25.86 -11.90
CA GLN A 57 6.90 -27.24 -11.72
C GLN A 57 8.41 -27.33 -11.51
N SER A 58 9.21 -26.69 -12.37
CA SER A 58 10.67 -26.69 -12.23
C SER A 58 11.15 -26.14 -10.87
N ILE A 59 10.47 -25.09 -10.36
CA ILE A 59 10.77 -24.52 -9.05
C ILE A 59 10.39 -25.50 -7.94
N VAL A 60 9.20 -26.10 -8.01
CA VAL A 60 8.72 -27.06 -7.01
C VAL A 60 9.62 -28.28 -6.96
N ASP A 61 10.01 -28.83 -8.11
CA ASP A 61 10.89 -29.99 -8.21
C ASP A 61 12.26 -29.69 -7.63
N ALA A 62 12.84 -28.53 -7.96
CA ALA A 62 14.11 -28.10 -7.40
C ALA A 62 14.05 -27.95 -5.87
N ARG A 63 12.96 -27.34 -5.35
CA ARG A 63 12.76 -27.17 -3.90
C ARG A 63 12.51 -28.49 -3.18
N LEU A 64 11.79 -29.41 -3.81
CA LEU A 64 11.55 -30.74 -3.28
C LEU A 64 12.86 -31.54 -3.22
N ALA A 65 13.66 -31.51 -4.30
CA ALA A 65 14.96 -32.15 -4.34
C ALA A 65 15.90 -31.61 -3.25
N GLU A 66 15.97 -30.28 -3.09
CA GLU A 66 16.73 -29.62 -2.03
C GLU A 66 16.25 -30.05 -0.63
N ALA A 67 14.93 -30.12 -0.41
CA ALA A 67 14.34 -30.55 0.86
C ALA A 67 14.66 -32.01 1.18
N VAL A 68 14.56 -32.91 0.19
CA VAL A 68 14.91 -34.33 0.33
C VAL A 68 16.40 -34.50 0.63
N GLN A 69 17.27 -33.79 -0.08
CA GLN A 69 18.72 -33.83 0.17
C GLN A 69 19.06 -33.35 1.59
N ARG A 70 18.41 -32.28 2.06
CA ARG A 70 18.57 -31.81 3.45
C ARG A 70 18.18 -32.86 4.46
N LEU A 71 17.01 -33.47 4.27
CA LEU A 71 16.50 -34.54 5.13
C LEU A 71 17.50 -35.71 5.21
N GLN A 72 18.02 -36.15 4.06
CA GLN A 72 19.02 -37.23 3.99
C GLN A 72 20.34 -36.86 4.66
N SER A 73 20.75 -35.59 4.57
CA SER A 73 21.96 -35.07 5.21
C SER A 73 21.80 -34.75 6.70
N GLY A 74 20.60 -34.95 7.28
CA GLY A 74 20.31 -34.57 8.67
C GLY A 74 20.32 -33.07 8.94
N ARG A 75 20.27 -32.23 7.89
CA ARG A 75 20.22 -30.77 8.04
C ARG A 75 18.79 -30.32 8.28
N PRO A 76 18.54 -29.44 9.27
CA PRO A 76 17.21 -28.90 9.52
C PRO A 76 16.73 -28.05 8.33
N PRO A 77 15.41 -27.88 8.15
CA PRO A 77 14.87 -26.94 7.17
C PRO A 77 15.39 -25.54 7.46
N GLN A 78 15.72 -24.79 6.39
CA GLN A 78 16.15 -23.40 6.52
C GLN A 78 15.03 -22.59 7.18
N ARG A 79 15.35 -21.96 8.31
CA ARG A 79 14.42 -21.04 8.97
C ARG A 79 14.46 -19.70 8.26
N VAL A 80 13.33 -18.99 8.25
CA VAL A 80 13.23 -17.68 7.62
C VAL A 80 14.23 -16.71 8.25
N GLU A 81 14.48 -16.85 9.56
CA GLU A 81 15.46 -16.08 10.31
C GLU A 81 16.89 -16.26 9.77
N ASP A 82 17.25 -17.46 9.31
CA ASP A 82 18.59 -17.75 8.78
C ASP A 82 18.81 -17.08 7.41
N LEU A 83 17.73 -16.91 6.63
CA LEU A 83 17.74 -16.19 5.35
C LEU A 83 17.80 -14.68 5.54
N ILE A 84 17.10 -14.16 6.55
CA ILE A 84 17.02 -12.71 6.82
C ILE A 84 18.26 -12.19 7.54
N ARG A 85 18.85 -12.99 8.44
CA ARG A 85 19.99 -12.59 9.27
C ARG A 85 21.16 -11.95 8.50
N PRO A 86 21.66 -12.49 7.36
CA PRO A 86 22.73 -11.84 6.62
C PRO A 86 22.31 -10.47 6.06
N ILE A 87 21.11 -10.37 5.49
CA ILE A 87 20.56 -9.13 4.92
C ILE A 87 20.39 -8.07 6.02
N ALA A 88 19.78 -8.46 7.14
CA ALA A 88 19.59 -7.59 8.29
C ALA A 88 20.93 -7.13 8.90
N ALA A 89 21.95 -8.02 8.91
CA ALA A 89 23.28 -7.68 9.40
C ALA A 89 23.99 -6.66 8.48
N GLU A 90 23.83 -6.75 7.17
CA GLU A 90 24.37 -5.74 6.24
C GLU A 90 23.69 -4.39 6.43
N VAL A 91 22.36 -4.35 6.48
CA VAL A 91 21.60 -3.11 6.73
C VAL A 91 22.00 -2.49 8.07
N ALA A 92 22.18 -3.29 9.12
CA ALA A 92 22.63 -2.81 10.42
C ALA A 92 24.05 -2.22 10.37
N ARG A 93 24.97 -2.80 9.59
CA ARG A 93 26.32 -2.27 9.39
C ARG A 93 26.29 -0.93 8.65
N GLU A 94 25.48 -0.81 7.61
CA GLU A 94 25.31 0.44 6.85
C GLU A 94 24.72 1.55 7.72
N GLN A 95 23.71 1.24 8.52
CA GLN A 95 23.12 2.18 9.47
C GLN A 95 24.15 2.63 10.51
N LEU A 96 24.93 1.71 11.08
CA LEU A 96 25.98 2.05 12.04
C LEU A 96 27.09 2.90 11.41
N ALA A 97 27.49 2.61 10.18
CA ALA A 97 28.47 3.42 9.44
C ALA A 97 27.94 4.82 9.14
N SER A 98 26.66 4.94 8.79
CA SER A 98 25.99 6.23 8.56
C SER A 98 25.95 7.08 9.84
N LEU A 99 25.63 6.46 10.98
CA LEU A 99 25.63 7.14 12.28
C LEU A 99 27.03 7.58 12.71
N ARG A 100 28.06 6.78 12.45
CA ARG A 100 29.45 7.16 12.72
C ARG A 100 29.92 8.32 11.85
N THR A 101 29.50 8.35 10.59
CA THR A 101 29.83 9.46 9.66
C THR A 101 29.06 10.73 10.03
N ALA A 102 27.83 10.60 10.55
CA ALA A 102 27.02 11.70 11.05
C ALA A 102 27.47 12.22 12.43
N GLN A 103 28.47 11.60 13.06
CA GLN A 103 29.02 12.05 14.33
C GLN A 103 30.09 13.13 14.06
N PRO A 104 29.83 14.43 14.35
CA PRO A 104 30.85 15.46 14.18
C PRO A 104 32.01 15.23 15.15
N ALA A 105 33.24 15.38 14.64
CA ALA A 105 34.44 15.43 15.45
C ALA A 105 34.48 16.75 16.25
N SER A 106 34.53 16.64 17.58
CA SER A 106 34.79 17.69 18.57
C SER A 106 33.86 18.92 18.59
N ALA A 107 33.01 18.98 19.62
CA ALA A 107 32.73 20.22 20.33
C ALA A 107 32.45 19.89 21.81
N GLU A 108 33.40 20.28 22.66
CA GLU A 108 33.31 20.48 24.12
C GLU A 108 33.02 19.26 25.02
N PRO A 109 33.77 19.09 26.14
CA PRO A 109 33.41 18.10 27.16
C PRO A 109 31.98 18.40 27.66
N PRO A 110 31.13 17.36 27.85
CA PRO A 110 29.79 17.59 28.38
C PRO A 110 29.91 18.29 29.74
N PRO A 111 29.01 19.24 30.05
CA PRO A 111 28.96 19.82 31.39
C PRO A 111 28.87 18.67 32.39
N SER A 112 29.71 18.72 33.42
CA SER A 112 29.72 17.74 34.51
C SER A 112 28.28 17.45 34.94
N PRO A 113 27.86 16.17 35.06
CA PRO A 113 26.47 15.82 35.33
C PRO A 113 26.05 16.52 36.63
N GLN A 114 25.14 17.49 36.51
CA GLN A 114 24.53 18.10 37.67
C GLN A 114 23.70 17.02 38.36
N ARG A 115 24.09 16.71 39.60
CA ARG A 115 23.37 15.79 40.46
C ARG A 115 21.97 16.36 40.67
N PHE A 116 20.98 15.65 40.17
CA PHE A 116 19.57 15.95 40.41
C PHE A 116 19.32 16.00 41.92
N ASP A 117 18.99 17.18 42.44
CA ASP A 117 18.63 17.38 43.85
C ASP A 117 17.10 17.45 43.98
N ALA A 118 16.53 16.36 44.47
CA ALA A 118 15.10 16.16 44.62
C ALA A 118 14.44 17.08 45.67
N PHE A 119 15.21 17.91 46.39
CA PHE A 119 14.72 18.76 47.49
C PHE A 119 14.85 20.26 47.24
N THR A 120 15.28 20.67 46.04
CA THR A 120 15.17 22.09 45.63
C THR A 120 13.70 22.40 45.36
N SER A 121 13.02 22.89 46.40
CA SER A 121 11.62 23.27 46.38
C SER A 121 11.45 24.54 45.56
N GLY A 122 10.98 24.41 44.33
CA GLY A 122 10.72 25.52 43.43
C GLY A 122 9.73 25.12 42.35
N GLU A 123 8.44 25.29 42.69
CA GLU A 123 7.26 25.22 41.82
C GLU A 123 6.75 23.81 41.47
N ALA A 124 5.50 23.54 41.88
CA ALA A 124 4.80 22.29 41.65
C ALA A 124 4.63 22.02 40.14
N PRO A 125 4.78 20.79 39.65
CA PRO A 125 4.46 20.46 38.27
C PRO A 125 2.97 20.74 38.02
N PRO A 126 2.58 21.43 36.94
CA PRO A 126 1.18 21.49 36.56
C PRO A 126 0.65 20.08 36.32
N GLU A 127 -0.51 19.81 36.91
CA GLU A 127 -1.28 18.58 36.79
C GLU A 127 -1.39 18.12 35.32
N PRO A 128 -1.23 16.82 34.99
CA PRO A 128 -1.31 16.37 33.61
C PRO A 128 -2.74 16.62 33.08
N PRO A 129 -2.91 17.23 31.89
CA PRO A 129 -4.23 17.50 31.37
C PRO A 129 -4.98 16.18 31.07
N PRO A 130 -6.31 16.16 31.22
CA PRO A 130 -7.11 14.97 30.96
C PRO A 130 -6.96 14.54 29.50
N ARG A 131 -6.73 13.23 29.29
CA ARG A 131 -6.62 12.64 27.95
C ARG A 131 -7.87 12.99 27.13
N PRO A 132 -7.74 13.60 25.94
CA PRO A 132 -8.91 13.95 25.16
C PRO A 132 -9.61 12.70 24.63
N ARG A 133 -10.91 12.60 24.93
CA ARG A 133 -11.83 11.69 24.25
C ARG A 133 -11.73 11.94 22.74
N ARG A 134 -11.56 10.86 21.96
CA ARG A 134 -11.53 10.90 20.49
C ARG A 134 -12.81 11.55 19.95
N THR A 135 -12.72 12.79 19.50
CA THR A 135 -13.71 13.42 18.62
C THR A 135 -13.42 13.04 17.16
N PRO A 136 -14.46 12.88 16.32
CA PRO A 136 -14.29 12.54 14.91
C PRO A 136 -13.53 13.67 14.20
N ARG A 137 -12.31 13.37 13.72
CA ARG A 137 -11.47 14.29 12.95
C ARG A 137 -12.22 14.76 11.70
N ARG A 138 -12.62 16.03 11.66
CA ARG A 138 -12.86 16.74 10.40
C ARG A 138 -11.49 16.96 9.72
N PRO A 139 -11.28 16.54 8.47
CA PRO A 139 -10.01 16.75 7.81
C PRO A 139 -9.91 18.24 7.43
N THR A 140 -8.95 18.94 8.03
CA THR A 140 -8.40 20.19 7.48
C THR A 140 -6.90 19.96 7.36
N ALA A 141 -6.37 20.08 6.14
CA ALA A 141 -4.97 20.42 5.96
C ALA A 141 -4.85 21.88 6.43
N ASP A 142 -3.94 22.13 7.37
CA ASP A 142 -3.45 23.47 7.75
C ASP A 142 -4.36 24.41 8.57
N GLY A 143 -5.41 23.91 9.24
CA GLY A 143 -6.11 24.66 10.29
C GLY A 143 -6.85 25.93 9.83
N ARG A 144 -6.93 26.21 8.53
CA ARG A 144 -7.75 27.28 7.95
C ARG A 144 -9.17 26.78 7.73
N VAL A 145 -10.16 27.60 8.12
CA VAL A 145 -11.56 27.35 7.80
C VAL A 145 -11.74 27.49 6.29
N VAL A 146 -11.97 26.36 5.61
CA VAL A 146 -12.21 26.33 4.17
C VAL A 146 -13.61 26.82 3.88
N ASP A 147 -13.74 27.89 3.09
CA ASP A 147 -15.04 28.34 2.57
C ASP A 147 -15.53 27.39 1.46
N TRP A 148 -16.31 26.39 1.86
CA TRP A 148 -16.89 25.39 0.95
C TRP A 148 -17.90 25.98 -0.04
N SER A 149 -18.47 27.16 0.21
CA SER A 149 -19.37 27.82 -0.72
C SER A 149 -18.63 28.35 -1.95
N ALA A 150 -17.43 28.90 -1.75
CA ALA A 150 -16.53 29.33 -2.81
C ALA A 150 -15.99 28.13 -3.62
N VAL A 151 -15.62 27.04 -2.93
CA VAL A 151 -15.18 25.78 -3.57
C VAL A 151 -16.28 25.22 -4.48
N ARG A 152 -17.53 25.17 -3.99
CA ARG A 152 -18.70 24.71 -4.76
C ARG A 152 -18.93 25.57 -6.01
N ARG A 153 -18.84 26.89 -5.87
CA ARG A 153 -19.03 27.84 -6.98
C ARG A 153 -17.98 27.64 -8.08
N LEU A 154 -16.71 27.44 -7.71
CA LEU A 154 -15.65 27.20 -8.67
C LEU A 154 -15.81 25.83 -9.35
N TYR A 155 -16.19 24.80 -8.60
CA TYR A 155 -16.46 23.48 -9.15
C TYR A 155 -17.60 23.52 -10.17
N ARG A 156 -18.70 24.22 -9.87
CA ARG A 156 -19.82 24.41 -10.81
C ARG A 156 -19.43 25.15 -12.08
N ARG A 157 -18.46 26.06 -12.00
CA ARG A 157 -17.98 26.81 -13.17
C ARG A 157 -17.01 26.00 -14.04
N THR A 158 -16.15 25.20 -13.42
CA THR A 158 -15.02 24.54 -14.11
C THR A 158 -15.25 23.06 -14.41
N GLY A 159 -16.12 22.39 -13.65
CA GLY A 159 -16.37 20.94 -13.73
C GLY A 159 -15.18 20.07 -13.29
N SER A 160 -14.06 20.69 -12.91
CA SER A 160 -12.79 19.99 -12.68
C SER A 160 -12.43 19.94 -11.20
N LEU A 161 -12.44 18.73 -10.64
CA LEU A 161 -12.00 18.47 -9.27
C LEU A 161 -10.52 18.83 -9.05
N LYS A 162 -9.66 18.61 -10.06
CA LYS A 162 -8.22 18.89 -9.97
C LYS A 162 -7.95 20.40 -9.91
N GLN A 163 -8.61 21.18 -10.76
CA GLN A 163 -8.46 22.64 -10.78
C GLN A 163 -9.04 23.27 -9.51
N THR A 164 -10.19 22.77 -9.04
CA THR A 164 -10.81 23.24 -7.80
C THR A 164 -9.92 22.94 -6.58
N ALA A 165 -9.35 21.73 -6.52
CA ALA A 165 -8.43 21.35 -5.46
C ALA A 165 -7.16 22.21 -5.44
N ALA A 166 -6.55 22.45 -6.61
CA ALA A 166 -5.36 23.29 -6.73
C ALA A 166 -5.61 24.75 -6.30
N ARG A 167 -6.77 25.31 -6.64
CA ARG A 167 -7.10 26.72 -6.33
C ARG A 167 -7.30 26.99 -4.84
N PHE A 168 -7.77 25.99 -4.09
CA PHE A 168 -8.07 26.10 -2.67
C PHE A 168 -7.06 25.35 -1.78
N GLU A 169 -5.94 24.90 -2.36
CA GLU A 169 -4.90 24.11 -1.66
C GLU A 169 -5.46 22.88 -0.94
N LEU A 170 -6.51 22.28 -1.52
CA LEU A 170 -7.17 21.10 -0.98
C LEU A 170 -6.65 19.84 -1.66
N SER A 171 -6.73 18.70 -0.96
CA SER A 171 -6.59 17.42 -1.64
C SER A 171 -7.78 17.18 -2.60
N VAL A 172 -7.50 16.58 -3.76
CA VAL A 172 -8.55 16.18 -4.72
C VAL A 172 -9.60 15.28 -4.06
N ASN A 173 -9.17 14.42 -3.13
CA ASN A 173 -10.06 13.52 -2.39
C ASN A 173 -10.98 14.28 -1.43
N SER A 174 -10.54 15.38 -0.83
CA SER A 174 -11.36 16.23 0.03
C SER A 174 -12.52 16.86 -0.76
N VAL A 175 -12.22 17.41 -1.94
CA VAL A 175 -13.23 18.01 -2.83
C VAL A 175 -14.18 16.93 -3.36
N LYS A 176 -13.66 15.78 -3.80
CA LYS A 176 -14.47 14.64 -4.29
C LYS A 176 -15.39 14.08 -3.21
N ALA A 177 -14.89 13.92 -1.98
CA ALA A 177 -15.70 13.46 -0.85
C ALA A 177 -16.81 14.46 -0.51
N ARG A 178 -16.53 15.76 -0.57
CA ARG A 178 -17.54 16.80 -0.34
C ARG A 178 -18.61 16.83 -1.44
N CYS A 179 -18.18 16.78 -2.70
CA CYS A 179 -19.05 16.71 -3.87
C CYS A 179 -20.02 15.53 -3.80
N ARG A 180 -19.57 14.36 -3.35
CA ARG A 180 -20.44 13.18 -3.13
C ARG A 180 -21.43 13.36 -1.98
N ARG A 181 -21.00 13.96 -0.87
CA ARG A 181 -21.87 14.18 0.31
C ARG A 181 -22.97 15.20 0.04
N GLU A 182 -22.67 16.22 -0.76
CA GLU A 182 -23.58 17.34 -1.02
C GLU A 182 -24.23 17.30 -2.41
N GLY A 183 -23.97 16.26 -3.22
CA GLY A 183 -24.59 16.08 -4.54
C GLY A 183 -24.29 17.22 -5.52
N TRP A 184 -23.06 17.74 -5.55
CA TRP A 184 -22.75 18.84 -6.47
C TRP A 184 -22.76 18.38 -7.93
N THR A 185 -23.59 19.02 -8.74
CA THR A 185 -23.62 18.90 -10.19
C THR A 185 -22.88 20.08 -10.85
N HIS A 186 -22.24 19.82 -11.98
CA HIS A 186 -21.69 20.84 -12.88
C HIS A 186 -22.82 21.32 -13.80
N GLU A 187 -22.89 22.63 -14.07
CA GLU A 187 -23.87 23.25 -14.97
C GLU A 187 -23.25 23.48 -16.36
#